data_AF-A0A950FGL3-F1
#
_entry.id   AF-A0A950FGL3-F1
#
_cell.length_a   1.000
_cell.length_b   1.000
_cell.length_c   1.000
_cell.angle_alpha   90.00
_cell.angle_beta   90.00
_cell.angle_gamma   90.00
#
_symmetry.space_group_name_H-M   'P 1'
#
loop_
_entity.id
_entity.type
_entity.pdbx_description
1 polymer ?
#
loop_
_entity_poly.entity_id
_entity_poly.type
_entity_poly.pdbx_seq_one_letter_code
_entity_poly.pdbx_strand_id
1 'polypeptide(L)'
;MDRHNQPYAKVIASPDDDSWTIDASHEIIEMLVDPYGNRMQSSEAITISDNDVVDQPGVFNYLVEACDPCEANDYAYDIAGIAVSDFITPNFYDASVTPGTLYSFKGNIKRPRQLLPGGYISYVQPDGTWNQILWVNPGQPPQYNSPSVSADARSLREAVHLAMGRELDAAKHHQRRKKGGLPKAVLDRIVEHRSRHAVKGRYEAALRERYLLGKS
;
A
#
# COMPACT_ATOMS: atom_id res chain seq x y z
N MET A 1 12.69 -4.93 -11.13
CA MET A 1 14.16 -5.07 -11.05
C MET A 1 14.88 -4.24 -12.10
N ASP A 2 16.09 -3.73 -11.82
CA ASP A 2 16.93 -3.04 -12.82
C ASP A 2 17.61 -4.03 -13.79
N ARG A 3 18.39 -3.51 -14.76
CA ARG A 3 19.07 -4.36 -15.76
C ARG A 3 20.16 -5.28 -15.18
N HIS A 4 20.55 -5.08 -13.92
CA HIS A 4 21.52 -5.87 -13.18
C HIS A 4 20.85 -6.75 -12.11
N ASN A 5 19.52 -6.92 -12.19
CA ASN A 5 18.71 -7.66 -11.22
C ASN A 5 18.77 -7.09 -9.79
N GLN A 6 19.03 -5.78 -9.68
CA GLN A 6 18.94 -5.06 -8.41
C GLN A 6 17.51 -4.57 -8.19
N PRO A 7 16.98 -4.71 -6.97
CA PRO A 7 15.63 -4.28 -6.68
C PRO A 7 15.59 -2.75 -6.55
N TYR A 8 14.54 -2.16 -7.11
CA TYR A 8 14.26 -0.74 -7.00
C TYR A 8 12.75 -0.54 -6.94
N ALA A 9 12.35 0.57 -6.32
CA ALA A 9 10.97 1.03 -6.30
C ALA A 9 10.84 2.39 -6.99
N LYS A 10 9.62 2.74 -7.41
CA LYS A 10 9.30 4.03 -8.03
C LYS A 10 8.28 4.75 -7.19
N VAL A 11 8.59 5.99 -6.83
CA VAL A 11 7.67 6.90 -6.15
C VAL A 11 7.38 8.05 -7.11
N ILE A 12 6.09 8.35 -7.31
CA ILE A 12 5.67 9.51 -8.09
C ILE A 12 5.24 10.58 -7.09
N ALA A 13 5.95 11.71 -7.09
CA ALA A 13 5.62 12.86 -6.28
C ALA A 13 5.09 14.00 -7.15
N SER A 14 4.12 14.75 -6.63
CA SER A 14 3.63 16.00 -7.23
C SER A 14 3.69 17.11 -6.19
N PRO A 15 4.03 18.37 -6.57
CA PRO A 15 4.18 19.47 -5.61
C PRO A 15 2.95 19.73 -4.72
N ASP A 16 1.75 19.45 -5.24
CA ASP A 16 0.47 19.74 -4.59
C ASP A 16 -0.19 18.49 -3.97
N ASP A 17 0.52 17.36 -3.88
CA ASP A 17 -0.02 16.08 -3.38
C ASP A 17 0.91 15.44 -2.35
N ASP A 18 0.47 15.37 -1.09
CA ASP A 18 1.23 14.75 0.00
C ASP A 18 1.18 13.23 0.03
N SER A 19 0.32 12.61 -0.80
CA SER A 19 0.23 11.15 -0.85
C SER A 19 1.51 10.50 -1.34
N TRP A 20 2.46 11.26 -1.90
CA TRP A 20 3.78 10.72 -2.26
C TRP A 20 4.50 10.11 -1.05
N THR A 21 4.26 10.62 0.16
CA THR A 21 4.84 10.06 1.40
C THR A 21 4.26 8.69 1.73
N ILE A 22 2.97 8.49 1.44
CA ILE A 22 2.29 7.20 1.53
C ILE A 22 2.89 6.24 0.50
N ASP A 23 3.00 6.65 -0.76
CA ASP A 23 3.65 5.89 -1.83
C ASP A 23 5.09 5.52 -1.46
N ALA A 24 5.89 6.46 -0.96
CA ALA A 24 7.26 6.19 -0.54
C ALA A 24 7.33 5.17 0.59
N SER A 25 6.51 5.33 1.63
CA SER A 25 6.49 4.39 2.76
C SER A 25 6.00 2.99 2.36
N HIS A 26 5.02 2.92 1.46
CA HIS A 26 4.51 1.67 0.87
C HIS A 26 5.66 0.92 0.19
N GLU A 27 6.33 1.58 -0.76
CA GLU A 27 7.45 1.00 -1.49
C GLU A 27 8.61 0.58 -0.58
N ILE A 28 8.92 1.37 0.45
CA ILE A 28 9.96 1.02 1.43
C ILE A 28 9.59 -0.25 2.19
N ILE A 29 8.33 -0.40 2.63
CA ILE A 29 7.88 -1.57 3.38
C ILE A 29 7.89 -2.81 2.48
N GLU A 30 7.38 -2.71 1.25
CA GLU A 30 7.41 -3.82 0.28
C GLU A 30 8.84 -4.31 0.03
N MET A 31 9.76 -3.36 -0.16
CA MET A 31 11.18 -3.65 -0.37
C MET A 31 11.87 -4.21 0.88
N LEU A 32 11.45 -3.80 2.07
CA LEU A 32 12.00 -4.32 3.33
C LEU A 32 11.53 -5.76 3.60
N VAL A 33 10.26 -6.06 3.29
CA VAL A 33 9.65 -7.37 3.55
C VAL A 33 10.07 -8.41 2.51
N ASP A 34 10.12 -8.01 1.24
CA ASP A 34 10.55 -8.85 0.14
C ASP A 34 11.17 -8.01 -0.99
N PRO A 35 12.49 -7.73 -0.90
CA PRO A 35 13.18 -6.91 -1.89
C PRO A 35 13.17 -7.56 -3.28
N TYR A 36 13.08 -8.89 -3.35
CA TYR A 36 13.10 -9.59 -4.64
C TYR A 36 11.72 -9.80 -5.26
N GLY A 37 10.63 -9.58 -4.51
CA GLY A 37 9.27 -9.70 -5.02
C GLY A 37 8.89 -11.11 -5.42
N ASN A 38 9.44 -12.12 -4.73
CA ASN A 38 9.26 -13.54 -5.01
C ASN A 38 8.79 -14.33 -3.78
N ARG A 39 8.57 -13.68 -2.65
CA ARG A 39 8.19 -14.34 -1.40
C ARG A 39 6.73 -14.77 -1.49
N MET A 40 6.51 -16.06 -1.25
CA MET A 40 5.18 -16.65 -1.16
C MET A 40 4.87 -17.06 0.27
N GLN A 41 3.59 -17.03 0.65
CA GLN A 41 3.10 -17.50 1.94
C GLN A 41 1.85 -18.36 1.73
N SER A 42 1.88 -19.61 2.19
CA SER A 42 0.70 -20.48 2.14
C SER A 42 -0.29 -20.13 3.24
N SER A 43 -1.58 -20.18 2.93
CA SER A 43 -2.66 -19.93 3.87
C SER A 43 -4.00 -20.46 3.33
N GLU A 44 -5.04 -20.51 4.17
CA GLU A 44 -6.42 -20.86 3.76
C GLU A 44 -6.85 -20.10 2.50
N ALA A 45 -7.53 -20.79 1.59
CA ALA A 45 -8.01 -20.24 0.34
C ALA A 45 -9.10 -19.18 0.57
N ILE A 46 -9.22 -18.23 -0.37
CA ILE A 46 -10.24 -17.17 -0.34
C ILE A 46 -11.10 -17.18 -1.60
N THR A 47 -12.30 -16.61 -1.50
CA THR A 47 -13.22 -16.38 -2.61
C THR A 47 -13.96 -15.07 -2.40
N ILE A 48 -14.49 -14.49 -3.48
CA ILE A 48 -15.47 -13.41 -3.41
C ILE A 48 -16.83 -14.03 -3.07
N SER A 49 -17.45 -13.55 -1.99
CA SER A 49 -18.85 -13.84 -1.65
C SER A 49 -19.56 -12.52 -1.40
N ASP A 50 -20.63 -12.27 -2.14
CA ASP A 50 -21.33 -10.97 -2.16
C ASP A 50 -20.38 -9.80 -2.42
N ASN A 51 -20.21 -8.91 -1.43
CA ASN A 51 -19.37 -7.73 -1.50
C ASN A 51 -18.13 -7.84 -0.59
N ASP A 52 -17.68 -9.05 -0.24
CA ASP A 52 -16.51 -9.29 0.60
C ASP A 52 -15.64 -10.44 0.07
N VAL A 53 -14.41 -10.51 0.58
CA VAL A 53 -13.46 -11.61 0.36
C VAL A 53 -13.42 -12.50 1.59
N VAL A 54 -13.92 -13.72 1.46
CA VAL A 54 -14.11 -14.67 2.57
C VAL A 54 -13.26 -15.92 2.38
N ASP A 55 -12.98 -16.61 3.49
CA ASP A 55 -12.30 -17.90 3.44
C ASP A 55 -13.18 -18.96 2.77
N GLN A 56 -12.55 -19.89 2.06
CA GLN A 56 -13.16 -21.08 1.50
C GLN A 56 -12.27 -22.30 1.75
N PRO A 57 -12.81 -23.54 1.67
CA PRO A 57 -12.00 -24.74 1.82
C PRO A 57 -10.86 -24.80 0.80
N GLY A 58 -9.63 -25.03 1.27
CA GLY A 58 -8.45 -25.19 0.43
C GLY A 58 -7.28 -24.35 0.90
N VAL A 59 -6.17 -24.40 0.17
CA VAL A 59 -4.96 -23.64 0.48
C VAL A 59 -4.47 -22.97 -0.79
N PHE A 60 -4.12 -21.69 -0.70
CA PHE A 60 -3.45 -20.94 -1.76
C PHE A 60 -2.05 -20.53 -1.31
N ASN A 61 -1.18 -20.27 -2.30
CA ASN A 61 0.10 -19.62 -2.06
C ASN A 61 -0.04 -18.15 -2.43
N TYR A 62 0.01 -17.27 -1.44
CA TYR A 62 -0.13 -15.83 -1.62
C TYR A 62 1.21 -15.19 -1.94
N LEU A 63 1.24 -14.28 -2.90
CA LEU A 63 2.39 -13.39 -3.06
C LEU A 63 2.41 -12.41 -1.89
N VAL A 64 3.55 -12.26 -1.24
CA VAL A 64 3.70 -11.35 -0.11
C VAL A 64 3.90 -9.92 -0.64
N GLU A 65 2.79 -9.18 -0.63
CA GLU A 65 2.70 -7.75 -0.89
C GLU A 65 2.18 -7.10 0.40
N ALA A 66 3.09 -6.58 1.21
CA ALA A 66 2.82 -6.23 2.60
C ALA A 66 1.84 -5.06 2.78
N CYS A 67 1.74 -4.14 1.84
CA CYS A 67 0.90 -2.97 1.91
C CYS A 67 -0.38 -3.11 1.08
N ASP A 68 -0.35 -3.89 0.00
CA ASP A 68 -1.42 -3.99 -0.99
C ASP A 68 -2.81 -4.37 -0.45
N PRO A 69 -2.96 -5.30 0.53
CA PRO A 69 -4.27 -5.64 1.07
C PRO A 69 -5.02 -4.47 1.76
N CYS A 70 -4.29 -3.42 2.16
CA CYS A 70 -4.83 -2.25 2.85
C CYS A 70 -4.23 -0.93 2.33
N GLU A 71 -3.87 -0.86 1.05
CA GLU A 71 -3.07 0.25 0.52
C GLU A 71 -3.81 1.58 0.36
N ALA A 72 -5.13 1.58 0.46
CA ALA A 72 -5.91 2.79 0.24
C ALA A 72 -5.50 3.86 1.26
N ASN A 73 -5.42 5.11 0.81
CA ASN A 73 -5.02 6.22 1.69
C ASN A 73 -5.96 6.34 2.92
N ASP A 74 -7.20 5.84 2.84
CA ASP A 74 -8.18 5.83 3.93
C ASP A 74 -7.71 5.04 5.17
N TYR A 75 -6.70 4.18 5.00
CA TYR A 75 -6.11 3.39 6.08
C TYR A 75 -4.76 3.94 6.55
N ALA A 76 -4.24 4.99 5.92
CA ALA A 76 -2.97 5.61 6.27
C ALA A 76 -2.96 6.11 7.72
N TYR A 77 -1.76 6.19 8.30
CA TYR A 77 -1.53 6.79 9.61
C TYR A 77 -0.46 7.86 9.55
N ASP A 78 -0.31 8.66 10.61
CA ASP A 78 0.74 9.67 10.69
C ASP A 78 1.91 9.22 11.57
N ILE A 79 3.12 9.61 11.16
CA ILE A 79 4.31 9.65 12.01
C ILE A 79 4.74 11.11 12.05
N ALA A 80 4.57 11.75 13.21
CA ALA A 80 4.93 13.14 13.44
C ALA A 80 4.31 14.13 12.42
N GLY A 81 3.08 13.85 11.95
CA GLY A 81 2.38 14.66 10.95
C GLY A 81 2.80 14.42 9.50
N ILE A 82 3.47 13.31 9.21
CA ILE A 82 3.71 12.81 7.85
C ILE A 82 2.85 11.56 7.65
N ALA A 83 2.02 11.52 6.60
CA ALA A 83 1.20 10.35 6.29
C ALA A 83 2.05 9.20 5.73
N VAL A 84 1.74 7.98 6.15
CA VAL A 84 2.41 6.76 5.71
C VAL A 84 1.40 5.61 5.55
N SER A 85 1.74 4.64 4.71
CA SER A 85 0.93 3.46 4.40
C SER A 85 0.81 2.55 5.62
N ASP A 86 -0.39 2.01 5.85
CA ASP A 86 -0.55 0.81 6.68
C ASP A 86 0.01 -0.42 5.94
N PHE A 87 0.22 -1.51 6.68
CA PHE A 87 0.79 -2.75 6.16
C PHE A 87 0.36 -3.94 7.01
N ILE A 88 0.29 -5.12 6.41
CA ILE A 88 -0.06 -6.37 7.06
C ILE A 88 1.06 -6.84 8.01
N THR A 89 0.68 -7.55 9.06
CA THR A 89 1.62 -8.30 9.90
C THR A 89 1.72 -9.75 9.40
N PRO A 90 2.69 -10.56 9.87
CA PRO A 90 2.73 -11.98 9.54
C PRO A 90 1.43 -12.73 9.87
N ASN A 91 0.70 -12.28 10.90
CA ASN A 91 -0.56 -12.87 11.34
C ASN A 91 -1.67 -12.77 10.28
N PHE A 92 -1.52 -11.90 9.27
CA PHE A 92 -2.47 -11.81 8.15
C PHE A 92 -2.74 -13.18 7.49
N TYR A 93 -1.76 -14.08 7.53
CA TYR A 93 -1.84 -15.42 6.97
C TYR A 93 -2.20 -16.51 7.99
N ASP A 94 -2.59 -16.15 9.23
CA ASP A 94 -3.01 -17.12 10.24
C ASP A 94 -4.27 -17.88 9.80
N ALA A 95 -4.39 -19.17 10.14
CA ALA A 95 -5.56 -19.96 9.76
C ALA A 95 -6.89 -19.39 10.30
N SER A 96 -6.88 -18.75 11.48
CA SER A 96 -8.09 -18.25 12.13
C SER A 96 -7.86 -16.99 12.97
N VAL A 97 -8.96 -16.33 13.34
CA VAL A 97 -8.92 -15.13 14.18
C VAL A 97 -8.42 -15.46 15.58
N THR A 98 -7.43 -14.71 16.06
CA THR A 98 -6.91 -14.77 17.43
C THR A 98 -7.23 -13.45 18.15
N PRO A 99 -7.94 -13.48 19.29
CA PRO A 99 -8.25 -12.27 20.04
C PRO A 99 -7.00 -11.48 20.45
N GLY A 100 -7.03 -10.15 20.24
CA GLY A 100 -5.92 -9.27 20.59
C GLY A 100 -4.77 -9.23 19.56
N THR A 101 -4.87 -10.00 18.47
CA THR A 101 -3.88 -10.01 17.40
C THR A 101 -4.09 -8.88 16.41
N LEU A 102 -2.99 -8.27 15.97
CA LEU A 102 -2.98 -7.29 14.88
C LEU A 102 -2.65 -7.98 13.56
N TYR A 103 -3.53 -7.80 12.56
CA TYR A 103 -3.36 -8.29 11.19
C TYR A 103 -2.82 -7.22 10.24
N SER A 104 -2.96 -5.95 10.60
CA SER A 104 -2.20 -4.83 10.04
C SER A 104 -1.59 -4.00 11.17
N PHE A 105 -0.56 -3.21 10.88
CA PHE A 105 0.15 -2.41 11.87
C PHE A 105 -0.78 -1.46 12.63
N LYS A 106 -1.74 -0.83 11.93
CA LYS A 106 -2.77 0.01 12.56
C LYS A 106 -4.03 -0.75 12.99
N GLY A 107 -4.09 -2.05 12.74
CA GLY A 107 -5.22 -2.89 13.08
C GLY A 107 -6.47 -2.57 12.27
N ASN A 108 -6.33 -2.01 11.06
CA ASN A 108 -7.45 -1.80 10.14
C ASN A 108 -8.02 -3.14 9.67
N ILE A 109 -7.14 -4.12 9.44
CA ILE A 109 -7.50 -5.51 9.15
C ILE A 109 -7.90 -6.22 10.45
N LYS A 110 -9.10 -6.81 10.47
CA LYS A 110 -9.76 -7.37 11.66
C LYS A 110 -9.71 -8.90 11.72
N ARG A 111 -9.40 -9.57 10.62
CA ARG A 111 -9.27 -11.03 10.52
C ARG A 111 -8.18 -11.40 9.50
N PRO A 112 -7.63 -12.63 9.57
CA PRO A 112 -6.72 -13.11 8.54
C PRO A 112 -7.30 -12.97 7.14
N ARG A 113 -6.44 -12.68 6.17
CA ARG A 113 -6.74 -12.54 4.73
C ARG A 113 -7.89 -11.59 4.38
N GLN A 114 -8.32 -10.72 5.31
CA GLN A 114 -9.31 -9.70 4.98
C GLN A 114 -8.68 -8.68 4.04
N LEU A 115 -9.25 -8.59 2.84
CA LEU A 115 -8.97 -7.54 1.90
C LEU A 115 -9.79 -6.29 2.25
N LEU A 116 -9.17 -5.11 2.24
CA LEU A 116 -9.91 -3.86 2.45
C LEU A 116 -10.28 -3.18 1.13
N PRO A 117 -11.40 -2.42 1.07
CA PRO A 117 -11.74 -1.59 -0.07
C PRO A 117 -10.57 -0.69 -0.48
N GLY A 118 -10.22 -0.71 -1.76
CA GLY A 118 -9.08 -0.01 -2.34
C GLY A 118 -7.78 -0.81 -2.39
N GLY A 119 -7.74 -2.03 -1.83
CA GLY A 119 -6.61 -2.95 -1.91
C GLY A 119 -6.77 -4.04 -2.97
N TYR A 120 -5.76 -4.89 -3.07
CA TYR A 120 -5.84 -6.16 -3.80
C TYR A 120 -4.96 -7.24 -3.16
N ILE A 121 -5.12 -8.48 -3.62
CA ILE A 121 -4.32 -9.61 -3.18
C ILE A 121 -4.06 -10.58 -4.34
N SER A 122 -2.82 -11.04 -4.47
CA SER A 122 -2.35 -11.92 -5.53
C SER A 122 -2.01 -13.31 -4.97
N TYR A 123 -2.42 -14.38 -5.65
CA TYR A 123 -2.20 -15.75 -5.19
C TYR A 123 -2.13 -16.76 -6.33
N VAL A 124 -1.56 -17.92 -6.01
CA VAL A 124 -1.48 -19.10 -6.88
C VAL A 124 -2.34 -20.21 -6.28
N GLN A 125 -3.21 -20.76 -7.11
CA GLN A 125 -4.05 -21.91 -6.77
C GLN A 125 -3.25 -23.22 -6.80
N PRO A 126 -3.78 -24.34 -6.25
CA PRO A 126 -3.06 -25.62 -6.22
C PRO A 126 -2.69 -26.18 -7.60
N ASP A 127 -3.43 -25.79 -8.64
CA ASP A 127 -3.17 -26.16 -10.04
C ASP A 127 -2.08 -25.31 -10.71
N GLY A 128 -1.49 -24.34 -9.98
CA GLY A 128 -0.49 -23.42 -10.49
C GLY A 128 -1.06 -22.17 -11.17
N THR A 129 -2.39 -22.03 -11.24
CA THR A 129 -3.03 -20.87 -11.86
C THR A 129 -2.88 -19.63 -10.98
N TRP A 130 -2.37 -18.54 -11.57
CA TRP A 130 -2.33 -17.22 -10.94
C TRP A 130 -3.69 -16.55 -10.95
N ASN A 131 -4.05 -15.95 -9.82
CA ASN A 131 -5.24 -15.13 -9.66
C ASN A 131 -4.95 -13.92 -8.78
N GLN A 132 -5.81 -12.93 -8.92
CA GLN A 132 -5.89 -11.76 -8.07
C GLN A 132 -7.35 -11.47 -7.72
N ILE A 133 -7.57 -10.94 -6.53
CA ILE A 133 -8.82 -10.25 -6.20
C ILE A 133 -8.50 -8.76 -6.07
N LEU A 134 -9.14 -7.96 -6.92
CA LEU A 134 -8.99 -6.51 -6.96
C LEU A 134 -10.19 -5.86 -6.28
N TRP A 135 -9.94 -5.01 -5.29
CA TRP A 135 -10.96 -4.13 -4.70
C TRP A 135 -10.63 -2.65 -4.89
N VAL A 136 -9.89 -2.33 -5.96
CA VAL A 136 -9.31 -1.01 -6.24
C VAL A 136 -10.32 0.12 -6.41
N ASN A 137 -11.61 -0.19 -6.62
CA ASN A 137 -12.71 0.78 -6.58
C ASN A 137 -13.62 0.48 -5.38
N PRO A 138 -13.50 1.22 -4.25
CA PRO A 138 -14.30 0.99 -3.05
C PRO A 138 -15.82 1.10 -3.24
N GLY A 139 -16.27 1.77 -4.31
CA GLY A 139 -17.69 1.89 -4.65
C GLY A 139 -18.25 0.70 -5.43
N GLN A 140 -17.45 -0.34 -5.64
CA GLN A 140 -17.83 -1.57 -6.35
C GLN A 140 -17.41 -2.80 -5.52
N PRO A 141 -18.06 -3.96 -5.71
CA PRO A 141 -17.61 -5.20 -5.11
C PRO A 141 -16.21 -5.59 -5.60
N PRO A 142 -15.46 -6.41 -4.83
CA PRO A 142 -14.21 -6.99 -5.29
C PRO A 142 -14.42 -7.82 -6.56
N GLN A 143 -13.42 -7.87 -7.42
CA GLN A 143 -13.47 -8.55 -8.71
C GLN A 143 -12.27 -9.47 -8.90
N TYR A 144 -12.47 -10.61 -9.55
CA TYR A 144 -11.38 -11.47 -9.97
C TYR A 144 -10.62 -10.86 -11.13
N ASN A 145 -9.30 -10.99 -11.10
CA ASN A 145 -8.42 -10.80 -12.24
C ASN A 145 -7.52 -12.04 -12.35
N SER A 146 -7.34 -12.57 -13.56
CA SER A 146 -6.52 -13.76 -13.81
C SER A 146 -5.29 -13.35 -14.63
N PRO A 147 -4.23 -12.83 -14.00
CA PRO A 147 -3.08 -12.31 -14.71
C PRO A 147 -2.32 -13.41 -15.44
N SER A 148 -1.98 -13.16 -16.71
CA SER A 148 -1.03 -13.98 -17.46
C SER A 148 0.40 -13.67 -17.04
N VAL A 149 0.84 -14.30 -15.95
CA VAL A 149 2.19 -14.13 -15.38
C VAL A 149 3.25 -14.72 -16.31
N SER A 150 4.15 -13.86 -16.81
CA SER A 150 5.25 -14.28 -17.70
C SER A 150 6.40 -14.91 -16.92
N ALA A 151 6.94 -16.00 -17.45
CA ALA A 151 8.16 -16.64 -16.93
C ALA A 151 9.43 -15.79 -17.13
N ASP A 152 9.41 -14.84 -18.08
CA ASP A 152 10.54 -13.96 -18.38
C ASP A 152 10.61 -12.72 -17.46
N ALA A 153 9.62 -12.57 -16.57
CA ALA A 153 9.61 -11.48 -15.60
C ALA A 153 10.75 -11.64 -14.58
N ARG A 154 11.29 -10.52 -14.12
CA ARG A 154 12.44 -10.51 -13.20
C ARG A 154 12.06 -10.86 -11.76
N SER A 155 10.77 -10.73 -11.42
CA SER A 155 10.18 -11.21 -10.17
C SER A 155 8.70 -11.51 -10.33
N LEU A 156 8.12 -12.28 -9.41
CA LEU A 156 6.68 -12.57 -9.38
C LEU A 156 5.86 -11.29 -9.24
N ARG A 157 6.27 -10.37 -8.36
CA ARG A 157 5.64 -9.04 -8.21
C ARG A 157 5.64 -8.27 -9.52
N GLU A 158 6.80 -8.19 -10.19
CA GLU A 158 6.90 -7.52 -11.49
C GLU A 158 6.01 -8.20 -12.54
N ALA A 159 5.97 -9.54 -12.55
CA ALA A 159 5.17 -10.31 -13.49
C ALA A 159 3.67 -10.06 -13.32
N VAL A 160 3.20 -10.09 -12.07
CA VAL A 160 1.79 -9.85 -11.72
C VAL A 160 1.39 -8.41 -12.01
N HIS A 161 2.22 -7.42 -11.64
CA HIS A 161 1.97 -6.00 -11.95
C HIS A 161 1.90 -5.74 -13.46
N LEU A 162 2.81 -6.32 -14.24
CA LEU A 162 2.76 -6.20 -15.70
C LEU A 162 1.51 -6.84 -16.30
N ALA A 163 1.09 -7.98 -15.75
CA ALA A 163 -0.08 -8.72 -16.21
C ALA A 163 -1.42 -8.11 -15.78
N MET A 164 -1.46 -7.34 -14.70
CA MET A 164 -2.63 -6.55 -14.28
C MET A 164 -3.04 -5.53 -15.37
N GLY A 165 -2.06 -5.04 -16.14
CA GLY A 165 -2.31 -4.14 -17.26
C GLY A 165 -2.44 -2.67 -16.84
N ARG A 166 -2.06 -1.78 -17.77
CA ARG A 166 -1.92 -0.34 -17.50
C ARG A 166 -3.20 0.37 -17.11
N GLU A 167 -4.35 -0.10 -17.57
CA GLU A 167 -5.64 0.54 -17.27
C GLU A 167 -6.06 0.32 -15.81
N LEU A 168 -5.95 -0.92 -15.33
CA LEU A 168 -6.23 -1.27 -13.94
C LEU A 168 -5.21 -0.63 -12.98
N ASP A 169 -3.94 -0.63 -13.35
CA ASP A 169 -2.87 0.05 -12.61
C ASP A 169 -3.11 1.57 -12.50
N ALA A 170 -3.49 2.22 -13.62
CA ALA A 170 -3.83 3.63 -13.61
C ALA A 170 -5.10 3.91 -12.77
N ALA A 171 -6.11 3.04 -12.85
CA ALA A 171 -7.33 3.16 -12.05
C ALA A 171 -7.04 3.00 -10.55
N LYS A 172 -6.20 2.02 -10.17
CA LYS A 172 -5.67 1.82 -8.81
C LYS A 172 -5.02 3.09 -8.29
N HIS A 173 -4.04 3.62 -9.00
CA HIS A 173 -3.35 4.85 -8.61
C HIS A 173 -4.28 6.07 -8.56
N HIS A 174 -5.23 6.18 -9.50
CA HIS A 174 -6.19 7.28 -9.50
C HIS A 174 -7.12 7.23 -8.29
N GLN A 175 -7.65 6.04 -7.94
CA GLN A 175 -8.54 5.88 -6.79
C GLN A 175 -7.80 6.10 -5.48
N ARG A 176 -6.58 5.55 -5.34
CA ARG A 176 -5.71 5.77 -4.18
C ARG A 176 -5.44 7.25 -3.96
N ARG A 177 -5.19 8.03 -5.03
CA ARG A 177 -4.89 9.48 -4.94
C ARG A 177 -6.12 10.39 -5.01
N LYS A 178 -7.34 9.85 -5.10
CA LYS A 178 -8.54 10.69 -5.26
C LYS A 178 -8.76 11.55 -3.99
N LYS A 179 -9.04 12.83 -4.22
CA LYS A 179 -9.14 13.90 -3.22
C LYS A 179 -10.09 13.51 -2.07
N GLY A 180 -9.61 13.53 -0.83
CA GLY A 180 -10.39 13.24 0.39
C GLY A 180 -10.08 11.91 1.08
N GLY A 181 -9.19 11.09 0.50
CA GLY A 181 -8.93 9.74 1.00
C GLY A 181 -7.97 9.64 2.18
N LEU A 182 -7.80 10.64 3.04
CA LEU A 182 -6.98 10.49 4.27
C LEU A 182 -7.90 10.57 5.49
N PRO A 183 -7.66 9.76 6.55
CA PRO A 183 -8.37 9.92 7.79
C PRO A 183 -8.29 11.36 8.30
N LYS A 184 -9.41 11.92 8.74
CA LYS A 184 -9.47 13.30 9.25
C LYS A 184 -8.40 13.58 10.31
N ALA A 185 -8.17 12.64 11.23
CA ALA A 185 -7.14 12.78 12.26
C ALA A 185 -5.73 12.91 11.66
N VAL A 186 -5.43 12.17 10.58
CA VAL A 186 -4.14 12.27 9.88
C VAL A 186 -4.02 13.61 9.17
N LEU A 187 -5.09 14.08 8.50
CA LEU A 187 -5.13 15.40 7.87
C LEU A 187 -4.88 16.52 8.88
N ASP A 188 -5.54 16.48 10.04
CA ASP A 188 -5.38 17.49 11.09
C ASP A 188 -3.91 17.55 11.58
N ARG A 189 -3.25 16.40 11.73
CA ARG A 189 -1.84 16.29 12.12
C ARG A 189 -0.87 16.82 11.06
N ILE A 190 -1.15 16.59 9.78
CA ILE A 190 -0.38 17.14 8.67
C ILE A 190 -0.48 18.67 8.66
N VAL A 191 -1.70 19.21 8.81
CA VAL A 191 -1.94 20.65 8.84
C VAL A 191 -1.21 21.29 10.03
N GLU A 192 -1.29 20.68 11.21
CA GLU A 192 -0.57 21.13 12.41
C GLU A 192 0.96 21.12 12.20
N HIS A 193 1.51 20.04 11.65
CA HIS A 193 2.94 19.91 11.35
C HIS A 193 3.41 21.01 10.40
N ARG A 194 2.69 21.21 9.29
CA ARG A 194 3.00 22.25 8.29
C ARG A 194 2.93 23.65 8.85
N SER A 195 1.93 23.93 9.69
CA SER A 195 1.77 25.25 10.32
C SER A 195 2.98 25.59 11.18
N ARG A 196 3.48 24.62 11.96
CA ARG A 196 4.70 24.78 12.76
C ARG A 196 5.94 25.05 11.90
N HIS A 197 6.10 24.32 10.79
CA HIS A 197 7.24 24.51 9.89
C HIS A 197 7.15 25.81 9.07
N ALA A 198 5.96 26.24 8.65
CA ALA A 198 5.76 27.51 7.96
C ALA A 198 6.04 28.71 8.87
N VAL A 199 5.71 28.61 10.17
CA VAL A 199 6.07 29.63 11.16
C VAL A 199 7.58 29.66 11.39
N LYS A 200 8.23 28.49 11.53
CA LYS A 200 9.68 28.38 11.68
C LYS A 200 10.43 28.94 10.45
N GLY A 201 10.01 28.58 9.24
CA GLY A 201 10.63 29.08 8.00
C GLY A 201 10.49 30.59 7.83
N ARG A 202 9.33 31.16 8.18
CA ARG A 202 9.15 32.63 8.21
C ARG A 202 10.04 33.31 9.24
N TYR A 203 10.19 32.72 10.43
CA TYR A 203 11.09 33.24 11.46
C TYR A 203 12.56 33.20 11.03
N GLU A 204 13.02 32.09 10.43
CA GLU A 204 14.39 31.94 9.93
C GLU A 204 14.67 32.88 8.74
N ALA A 205 13.71 33.09 7.85
CA ALA A 205 13.81 34.06 6.76
C ALA A 205 13.93 35.49 7.30
N ALA A 206 13.09 35.88 8.27
CA ALA A 206 13.14 37.19 8.92
C ALA A 206 14.45 37.42 9.69
N LEU A 207 15.00 36.38 10.32
CA LEU A 207 16.32 36.45 10.97
C LEU A 207 17.44 36.64 9.95
N ARG A 208 17.42 35.92 8.82
CA ARG A 208 18.39 36.10 7.73
C ARG A 208 18.34 37.51 7.15
N GLU A 209 17.14 38.03 6.91
CA GLU A 209 16.95 39.39 6.39
C GLU A 209 17.49 40.44 7.37
N ARG A 210 17.21 40.31 8.67
CA ARG A 210 17.79 41.19 9.71
C ARG A 210 19.31 41.07 9.82
N TYR A 211 19.88 39.87 9.69
CA TYR A 211 21.34 39.65 9.76
C TYR A 211 22.08 40.18 8.53
N LEU A 212 21.43 40.16 7.36
CA LEU A 212 21.98 40.70 6.11
C LEU A 212 21.86 42.22 6.05
N LEU A 213 20.78 42.81 6.60
CA LEU A 213 20.58 44.26 6.67
C LEU A 213 21.27 44.93 7.87
N GLY A 214 21.70 44.17 8.88
CA GLY A 214 22.43 44.66 10.05
C GLY A 214 23.96 44.69 9.91
N LYS A 215 24.50 44.34 8.73
CA LYS A 215 25.90 44.55 8.35
C LYS A 215 26.01 45.69 7.34
N SER A 216 25.88 46.92 7.81
CA SER A 216 26.37 48.12 7.12
C SER A 216 27.01 49.04 8.14
#